data_AF-A0A9W9DD90-F1
#
_entry.id   AF-A0A9W9DD90-F1
#
_cell.length_a   1.000
_cell.length_b   1.000
_cell.length_c   1.000
_cell.angle_alpha   90.00
_cell.angle_beta   90.00
_cell.angle_gamma   90.00
#
_symmetry.space_group_name_H-M   'P 1'
#
loop_
_entity.id
_entity.type
_entity.pdbx_description
1 polymer ?
#
loop_
_entity_poly.entity_id
_entity_poly.type
_entity_poly.pdbx_seq_one_letter_code
_entity_poly.pdbx_strand_id
1 'polypeptide(L)'
;HFDKYDSAGGWTTMFSFPDIPAENGWEGGRFHLVEFGLYVELDGIKSITFTGLRLHGGTPPLAPASVPIPPSAYRFIVVLYPQGAILDGRATLNIAAASSGTTVQL
;
A
#
# COMPACT_ATOMS: atom_id res chain seq x y z
N HIS A 1 -4.98 -7.13 -7.97
CA HIS A 1 -5.13 -6.29 -9.18
C HIS A 1 -3.74 -6.03 -9.75
N PHE A 2 -3.68 -5.18 -10.78
CA PHE A 2 -2.43 -4.68 -11.38
C PHE A 2 -2.48 -3.15 -11.31
N ASP A 3 -1.39 -2.52 -10.88
CA ASP A 3 -1.20 -1.07 -10.87
C ASP A 3 -0.63 -0.64 -12.22
N LYS A 4 -1.49 -0.57 -13.23
CA LYS A 4 -1.10 -0.42 -14.65
C LYS A 4 -0.30 0.84 -14.97
N TYR A 5 -0.25 1.80 -14.06
CA TYR A 5 0.44 3.07 -14.25
C TYR A 5 1.75 3.18 -13.47
N ASP A 6 2.16 2.13 -12.74
CA ASP A 6 3.48 2.07 -12.13
C ASP A 6 4.57 2.05 -13.19
N SER A 7 5.73 2.64 -12.88
CA SER A 7 6.90 2.61 -13.75
C SER A 7 7.50 1.20 -13.83
N ALA A 8 7.82 0.73 -15.03
CA ALA A 8 8.52 -0.54 -15.23
C ALA A 8 9.95 -0.54 -14.64
N GLY A 9 10.58 0.63 -14.51
CA GLY A 9 11.89 0.80 -13.86
C GLY A 9 11.78 1.11 -12.37
N GLY A 10 10.58 1.25 -11.83
CA GLY A 10 10.31 1.63 -10.45
C GLY A 10 9.91 0.44 -9.57
N TRP A 11 10.05 0.64 -8.26
CA TRP A 11 9.57 -0.30 -7.24
C TRP A 11 8.50 0.38 -6.39
N THR A 12 7.44 -0.35 -6.11
CA THR A 12 6.39 0.05 -5.18
C THR A 12 6.73 -0.48 -3.80
N THR A 13 6.66 0.37 -2.79
CA THR A 13 6.89 -0.01 -1.40
C THR A 13 5.62 0.21 -0.59
N MET A 14 5.11 -0.86 -0.01
CA MET A 14 3.99 -0.86 0.91
C MET A 14 4.48 -0.94 2.35
N PHE A 15 4.04 -0.02 3.19
CA PHE A 15 4.18 -0.08 4.64
C PHE A 15 2.86 -0.49 5.27
N SER A 16 2.89 -1.49 6.14
CA SER A 16 1.73 -1.92 6.94
C SER A 16 1.93 -1.54 8.39
N PHE A 17 0.96 -0.86 8.98
CA PHE A 17 0.91 -0.46 10.38
C PHE A 17 -0.39 -0.97 11.01
N PRO A 18 -0.44 -2.25 11.41
CA PRO A 18 -1.55 -2.79 12.17
C PRO A 18 -1.42 -2.40 13.65
N ASP A 19 -2.54 -2.04 14.25
CA ASP A 19 -2.74 -2.02 15.69
C ASP A 19 -3.98 -2.88 15.96
N ILE A 20 -3.72 -4.18 16.11
CA ILE A 20 -4.74 -5.21 16.33
C ILE A 20 -4.25 -6.11 17.47
N PRO A 21 -5.16 -6.72 18.24
CA PRO A 21 -4.76 -7.70 19.25
C PRO A 21 -3.91 -8.82 18.63
N ALA A 22 -2.76 -9.13 19.23
CA ALA A 22 -1.86 -10.17 18.73
C ALA A 22 -2.24 -11.59 19.21
N GLU A 23 -3.19 -11.69 20.14
CA GLU A 23 -3.57 -12.92 20.81
C GLU A 23 -4.90 -13.47 20.28
N ASN A 24 -5.26 -14.68 20.68
CA ASN A 24 -6.60 -15.26 20.50
C ASN A 24 -7.07 -15.46 19.05
N GLY A 25 -6.14 -15.56 18.08
CA GLY A 25 -6.47 -15.90 16.68
C GLY A 25 -6.92 -14.71 15.82
N TRP A 26 -6.60 -13.49 16.24
CA TRP A 26 -6.69 -12.31 15.38
C TRP A 26 -5.67 -12.40 14.24
N GLU A 27 -6.06 -11.98 13.05
CA GLU A 27 -5.18 -11.93 11.88
C GLU A 27 -5.08 -10.49 11.36
N GLY A 28 -3.86 -10.01 11.11
CA GLY A 28 -3.58 -8.76 10.43
C GLY A 28 -3.80 -8.83 8.94
N GLY A 29 -4.16 -10.00 8.41
CA GLY A 29 -4.39 -10.26 6.99
C GLY A 29 -3.09 -10.53 6.24
N ARG A 30 -3.21 -10.72 4.93
CA ARG A 30 -2.14 -11.22 4.07
C ARG A 30 -1.98 -10.31 2.85
N PHE A 31 -0.73 -10.10 2.44
CA PHE A 31 -0.40 -9.49 1.16
C PHE A 31 0.10 -10.57 0.20
N HIS A 32 -0.65 -10.85 -0.86
CA HIS A 32 -0.39 -11.90 -1.82
C HIS A 32 0.39 -11.35 -3.02
N LEU A 33 1.47 -12.03 -3.38
CA LEU A 33 2.12 -11.90 -4.68
C LEU A 33 1.75 -13.15 -5.50
N VAL A 34 0.63 -13.06 -6.20
CA VAL A 34 -0.12 -14.22 -6.70
C VAL A 34 0.68 -15.06 -7.68
N GLU A 35 1.40 -14.41 -8.60
CA GLU A 35 2.23 -15.10 -9.60
C GLU A 35 3.40 -15.89 -9.00
N PHE A 36 3.84 -15.54 -7.80
CA PHE A 36 4.92 -16.25 -7.09
C PHE A 36 4.39 -17.33 -6.13
N GLY A 37 3.07 -17.48 -5.98
CA GLY A 37 2.47 -18.45 -5.08
C GLY A 37 2.77 -18.20 -3.60
N LEU A 38 3.09 -16.95 -3.22
CA LEU A 38 3.45 -16.59 -1.85
C LEU A 38 2.63 -15.42 -1.31
N TYR A 39 2.63 -15.29 0.02
CA TYR A 39 2.06 -14.15 0.72
C TYR A 39 2.93 -13.73 1.90
N VAL A 40 2.71 -12.49 2.36
CA VAL A 40 3.32 -11.93 3.56
C VAL A 40 2.22 -11.68 4.60
N GLU A 41 2.41 -12.16 5.82
CA GLU A 41 1.52 -11.90 6.95
C GLU A 41 1.72 -10.46 7.47
N LEU A 42 0.60 -9.76 7.70
CA LEU A 42 0.55 -8.35 8.06
C LEU A 42 0.21 -8.15 9.54
N ASP A 43 0.67 -9.04 10.42
CA ASP A 43 0.38 -9.05 11.87
C ASP A 43 1.29 -8.13 12.69
N GLY A 44 2.04 -7.24 12.03
CA GLY A 44 2.91 -6.27 12.65
C GLY A 44 3.37 -5.21 11.66
N ILE A 45 4.29 -4.34 12.08
CA ILE A 45 4.86 -3.32 11.19
C ILE A 45 5.70 -4.02 10.12
N LYS A 46 5.36 -3.83 8.84
CA LYS A 46 6.06 -4.43 7.70
C LYS A 46 6.37 -3.37 6.64
N SER A 47 7.50 -3.53 5.97
CA SER A 47 7.83 -2.85 4.71
C SER A 47 8.01 -3.91 3.64
N ILE A 48 7.26 -3.81 2.55
CA ILE A 48 7.22 -4.80 1.46
C ILE A 48 7.45 -4.06 0.15
N THR A 49 8.57 -4.36 -0.50
CA THR A 49 8.90 -3.80 -1.81
C THR A 49 8.58 -4.84 -2.90
N PHE A 50 7.80 -4.42 -3.89
CA PHE A 50 7.33 -5.26 -4.99
C PHE A 50 7.12 -4.41 -6.25
N THR A 51 6.71 -5.05 -7.34
CA THR A 51 6.26 -4.35 -8.55
C THR A 51 4.74 -4.42 -8.65
N GLY A 52 4.06 -3.26 -8.72
CA GLY A 52 2.61 -3.20 -8.90
C GLY A 52 2.13 -3.70 -10.26
N LEU A 53 3.06 -3.88 -11.21
CA LEU A 53 2.79 -4.43 -12.55
C LEU A 53 2.54 -5.94 -12.56
N ARG A 54 2.65 -6.62 -11.42
CA ARG A 54 2.37 -8.07 -11.27
C ARG A 54 1.11 -8.29 -10.44
N LEU A 55 0.44 -9.42 -10.63
CA LEU A 55 -0.81 -9.70 -9.93
C LEU A 55 -0.56 -9.82 -8.42
N HIS A 56 -1.15 -8.90 -7.66
CA HIS A 56 -1.03 -8.86 -6.20
C HIS A 56 -2.38 -8.49 -5.55
N GLY A 57 -2.49 -8.63 -4.23
CA GLY A 57 -3.72 -8.28 -3.53
C GLY A 57 -3.63 -8.49 -2.03
N GLY A 58 -4.57 -7.92 -1.28
CA GLY A 58 -4.62 -8.05 0.17
C GLY A 58 -5.87 -8.75 0.65
N THR A 59 -5.77 -9.48 1.77
CA THR A 59 -6.93 -9.84 2.58
C THR A 59 -7.14 -8.78 3.67
N PRO A 60 -8.38 -8.58 4.14
CA PRO A 60 -8.63 -7.74 5.31
C PRO A 60 -7.99 -8.36 6.56
N PRO A 61 -7.78 -7.57 7.64
CA PRO A 61 -7.61 -8.14 8.97
C PRO A 61 -8.88 -8.87 9.40
N LEU A 62 -8.75 -9.93 10.18
CA LEU A 62 -9.85 -10.78 10.65
C LEU A 62 -9.84 -10.89 12.17
N ALA A 63 -11.02 -10.74 12.77
CA ALA A 63 -11.23 -11.03 14.18
C ALA A 63 -11.69 -12.49 14.37
N PRO A 64 -11.38 -13.12 15.51
CA PRO A 64 -11.93 -14.43 15.85
C PRO A 64 -13.46 -14.38 15.93
N ALA A 65 -14.09 -15.53 15.68
CA ALA A 65 -15.54 -15.63 15.75
C ALA A 65 -16.05 -15.23 17.15
N SER A 66 -17.14 -14.46 17.18
CA SER A 66 -17.82 -14.03 18.41
C SER A 66 -17.00 -13.14 19.35
N VAL A 67 -15.87 -12.59 18.89
CA VAL A 67 -15.08 -11.61 19.66
C VAL A 67 -15.50 -10.19 19.27
N PRO A 68 -15.89 -9.33 20.24
CA PRO A 68 -16.14 -7.91 19.96
C PRO A 68 -14.90 -7.22 19.41
N ILE A 69 -15.06 -6.43 18.33
CA ILE A 69 -13.96 -5.69 17.73
C ILE A 69 -13.68 -4.43 18.56
N PRO A 70 -12.45 -4.26 19.09
CA PRO A 70 -12.08 -3.02 19.78
C PRO A 70 -12.19 -1.81 18.82
N PRO A 71 -12.75 -0.67 19.25
CA PRO A 71 -12.83 0.52 18.40
C PRO A 71 -11.46 1.05 17.95
N SER A 72 -10.40 0.72 18.68
CA SER A 72 -9.02 1.08 18.36
C SER A 72 -8.34 0.11 17.38
N ALA A 73 -8.98 -1.00 16.99
CA ALA A 73 -8.37 -1.98 16.12
C ALA A 73 -8.35 -1.47 14.66
N TYR A 74 -7.16 -1.33 14.06
CA TYR A 74 -7.03 -0.90 12.68
C TYR A 74 -5.83 -1.53 11.97
N ARG A 75 -5.85 -1.49 10.63
CA ARG A 75 -4.65 -1.65 9.81
C ARG A 75 -4.55 -0.49 8.83
N PHE A 76 -3.50 0.30 8.97
CA PHE A 76 -3.21 1.42 8.08
C PHE A 76 -2.10 1.01 7.10
N ILE A 77 -2.33 1.26 5.81
CA ILE A 77 -1.38 0.93 4.75
C ILE A 77 -0.95 2.22 4.05
N VAL A 78 0.36 2.41 3.89
CA VAL A 78 0.94 3.45 3.04
C VAL A 78 1.58 2.80 1.83
N VAL A 79 1.20 3.21 0.62
CA VAL A 79 1.80 2.72 -0.62
C VAL A 79 2.52 3.86 -1.30
N LEU A 80 3.83 3.73 -1.45
CA LEU A 80 4.66 4.63 -2.24
C LEU A 80 4.91 3.95 -3.58
N TYR A 81 4.30 4.48 -4.64
CA TYR A 81 4.39 3.92 -5.98
C TYR A 81 4.87 5.00 -6.97
N PRO A 82 5.92 4.72 -7.76
CA PRO A 82 6.37 5.64 -8.78
C PRO A 82 5.51 5.49 -10.03
N GLN A 83 4.68 6.50 -10.32
CA GLN A 83 3.94 6.51 -11.59
C GLN A 83 4.91 6.62 -12.77
N GLY A 84 4.69 5.79 -13.80
CA GLY A 84 5.47 5.77 -15.03
C GLY A 84 5.49 7.14 -15.71
N ALA A 85 4.36 7.85 -15.77
CA ALA A 85 4.32 9.19 -16.36
C ALA A 85 5.25 10.18 -15.66
N ILE A 86 5.41 10.08 -14.33
CA ILE A 86 6.32 10.94 -13.56
C ILE A 86 7.78 10.58 -13.86
N LEU A 87 8.14 9.29 -13.75
CA LEU A 87 9.53 8.86 -13.95
C LEU A 87 10.00 8.97 -15.40
N ASP A 88 9.10 8.84 -16.37
CA ASP A 88 9.41 8.96 -17.79
C ASP A 88 9.47 10.42 -18.28
N GLY A 89 9.28 11.41 -17.40
CA GLY A 89 9.26 12.83 -17.77
C GLY A 89 8.04 13.24 -18.62
N ARG A 90 6.92 12.53 -18.47
CA ARG A 90 5.67 12.75 -19.21
C ARG A 90 4.56 13.39 -18.37
N ALA A 91 4.86 13.77 -17.13
CA ALA A 91 3.94 14.44 -16.22
C ALA A 91 4.44 15.84 -15.88
N THR A 92 3.49 16.74 -15.66
CA THR A 92 3.76 18.07 -15.10
C THR A 92 3.25 18.10 -13.67
N LEU A 93 4.11 18.43 -12.71
CA LEU A 93 3.80 18.45 -11.29
C LEU A 93 3.62 19.88 -10.81
N ASN A 94 2.45 20.18 -10.26
CA ASN A 94 2.20 21.43 -9.57
C ASN A 94 2.89 21.38 -8.20
N ILE A 95 3.98 22.12 -8.02
CA ILE A 95 4.77 22.10 -6.78
C ILE A 95 4.43 23.24 -5.82
N ALA A 96 3.82 24.31 -6.33
CA ALA A 96 3.37 25.44 -5.52
C ALA A 96 2.30 26.25 -6.25
N ALA A 97 1.63 27.12 -5.50
CA ALA A 97 0.86 28.23 -6.04
C ALA A 97 1.62 29.53 -5.78
N ALA A 98 1.77 30.36 -6.82
CA ALA A 98 2.28 31.72 -6.68
C ALA A 98 1.25 32.60 -5.94
N SER A 99 1.71 33.71 -5.38
CA SER A 99 0.83 34.71 -4.73
C SER A 99 -0.22 35.31 -5.68
N SER A 100 -0.01 35.22 -7.00
CA SER A 100 -0.98 35.56 -8.04
C SER A 100 -2.09 34.52 -8.26
N GLY A 101 -2.03 33.37 -7.59
CA GLY A 101 -2.88 32.21 -7.85
C GLY A 101 -2.45 31.36 -9.06
N THR A 102 -1.37 31.74 -9.74
CA THR A 102 -0.80 30.96 -10.85
C THR A 102 -0.08 29.72 -10.31
N THR A 103 -0.21 28.60 -10.99
CA THR A 103 0.49 27.37 -10.60
C THR A 103 1.95 27.38 -11.04
N VAL A 104 2.85 26.97 -10.15
CA VAL A 104 4.27 26.73 -10.47
C VAL A 104 4.47 25.25 -10.72
N GLN A 105 5.06 24.92 -11.86
CA GLN A 105 5.14 23.56 -12.41
C GLN A 105 6.58 23.12 -12.64
N LEU A 106 6.85 21.82 -12.43
CA LEU A 106 8.03 21.08 -12.89
C LEU A 106 7.63 20.02 -13.92
#